data_AF-A0A8H9HNH6-F1
#
_entry.id   AF-A0A8H9HNH6-F1
#
_cell.length_a   1.000
_cell.length_b   1.000
_cell.length_c   1.000
_cell.angle_alpha   90.00
_cell.angle_beta   90.00
_cell.angle_gamma   90.00
#
_symmetry.space_group_name_H-M   'P 1'
#
loop_
_entity.id
_entity.type
_entity.pdbx_description
1 polymer ?
#
loop_
_entity_poly.entity_id
_entity_poly.type
_entity_poly.pdbx_seq_one_letter_code
_entity_poly.pdbx_strand_id
1 'polypeptide(L)'
;MSHVAGRPVKLGVVLVGLVCGVSSCASLPGGGGPTAAGGGAATVTARPAFPENIKKLVLKFATENGTAPAGGRFTEYDGAHGPELIWVSERTGDLCVASETVTAGMCQTAKRTAEAPVPGVDVFEDSGLTDHHGESSWAIRLVASGEAVDHLSCQGKDFPVLKVYSADLAGALRTVYTVAIPRNLQGEYKVAVRRGSESAEERLDLNMDKVGPPAQC
;
A
#
# COMPACT_ATOMS: atom_id res chain seq x y z
N MET A 1 27.88 -12.49 -47.21
CA MET A 1 28.91 -11.51 -46.80
C MET A 1 28.55 -10.18 -47.45
N SER A 2 27.97 -9.26 -46.70
CA SER A 2 27.84 -7.85 -47.09
C SER A 2 27.97 -7.01 -45.83
N HIS A 3 29.06 -6.25 -45.75
CA HIS A 3 29.32 -5.24 -44.73
C HIS A 3 28.43 -4.02 -44.98
N VAL A 4 27.86 -3.46 -43.91
CA VAL A 4 27.51 -2.03 -43.88
C VAL A 4 28.12 -1.44 -42.61
N ALA A 5 29.03 -0.50 -42.84
CA ALA A 5 29.72 0.31 -41.85
C ALA A 5 28.79 1.36 -41.24
N GLY A 6 29.06 1.73 -39.99
CA GLY A 6 28.18 2.52 -39.15
C GLY A 6 28.28 4.04 -39.28
N ARG A 7 27.65 4.72 -38.32
CA ARG A 7 28.02 6.05 -37.84
C ARG A 7 27.39 6.31 -36.45
N PRO A 8 28.13 6.95 -35.52
CA PRO A 8 27.68 7.19 -34.14
C PRO A 8 27.02 8.57 -34.00
N VAL A 9 26.05 8.71 -33.08
CA VAL A 9 25.50 10.03 -32.73
C VAL A 9 25.46 10.22 -31.21
N LYS A 10 26.53 10.87 -30.74
CA LYS A 10 26.64 11.94 -29.73
C LYS A 10 25.76 11.88 -28.47
N LEU A 11 26.42 11.58 -27.34
CA LEU A 11 26.05 12.08 -26.01
C LEU A 11 26.07 13.62 -26.01
N GLY A 12 24.96 14.24 -25.62
CA GLY A 12 24.88 15.65 -25.26
C GLY A 12 24.69 15.79 -23.76
N VAL A 13 25.77 16.06 -23.04
CA VAL A 13 25.74 16.55 -21.65
C VAL A 13 25.49 18.05 -21.72
N VAL A 14 24.41 18.53 -21.11
CA VAL A 14 24.17 19.97 -20.90
C VAL A 14 24.27 20.24 -19.40
N LEU A 15 25.42 20.79 -19.02
CA LEU A 15 25.70 21.38 -17.72
C LEU A 15 25.67 22.89 -17.94
N VAL A 16 24.64 23.56 -17.41
CA VAL A 16 24.61 25.02 -17.33
C VAL A 16 24.39 25.39 -15.87
N GLY A 17 25.47 25.87 -15.25
CA GLY A 17 25.44 26.50 -13.96
C GLY A 17 25.24 28.02 -14.08
N LEU A 18 24.87 28.58 -12.93
CA LEU A 18 25.02 29.98 -12.49
C LEU A 18 24.15 31.03 -13.18
N VAL A 19 23.27 31.70 -12.42
CA VAL A 19 23.38 33.15 -12.10
C VAL A 19 22.57 33.44 -10.82
N CYS A 20 23.24 34.00 -9.81
CA CYS A 20 22.66 34.62 -8.64
C CYS A 20 21.89 35.90 -9.02
N GLY A 21 20.61 35.99 -8.68
CA GLY A 21 19.79 37.20 -8.86
C GLY A 21 19.23 37.68 -7.53
N VAL A 22 19.88 38.68 -6.95
CA VAL A 22 19.44 39.47 -5.79
C VAL A 22 18.21 40.30 -6.16
N SER A 23 17.19 40.29 -5.30
CA SER A 23 16.20 41.37 -5.23
C SER A 23 15.88 41.66 -3.77
N SER A 24 16.38 42.80 -3.33
CA SER A 24 16.15 43.42 -2.04
C SER A 24 14.76 44.05 -2.01
N CYS A 25 13.97 43.75 -0.98
CA CYS A 25 12.93 44.67 -0.51
C CYS A 25 13.09 44.88 1.00
N ALA A 26 13.19 46.16 1.32
CA ALA A 26 13.65 46.73 2.58
C ALA A 26 12.72 46.44 3.76
N SER A 27 13.36 46.37 4.94
CA SER A 27 12.75 46.30 6.26
C SER A 27 12.04 47.60 6.63
N LEU A 28 10.89 47.50 7.31
CA LEU A 28 10.39 48.49 8.27
C LEU A 28 10.24 47.82 9.64
N PRO A 29 10.62 48.48 10.75
CA PRO A 29 10.55 47.92 12.09
C PRO A 29 9.21 48.23 12.76
N GLY A 30 8.63 47.25 13.46
CA GLY A 30 7.44 47.45 14.28
C GLY A 30 7.35 46.31 15.29
N GLY A 31 7.76 46.58 16.53
CA GLY A 31 7.73 45.62 17.62
C GLY A 31 6.31 45.27 18.07
N GLY A 32 6.16 44.05 18.59
CA GLY A 32 4.95 43.62 19.28
C GLY A 32 4.87 42.11 19.48
N GLY A 33 5.48 41.62 20.56
CA GLY A 33 5.06 40.41 21.29
C GLY A 33 5.38 39.03 20.68
N PRO A 34 6.06 38.13 21.42
CA PRO A 34 6.02 36.71 21.12
C PRO A 34 4.71 36.14 21.66
N THR A 35 3.66 36.12 20.86
CA THR A 35 2.52 35.23 21.14
C THR A 35 2.93 33.86 20.60
N ALA A 36 3.25 32.95 21.52
CA ALA A 36 3.48 31.56 21.21
C ALA A 36 2.25 31.01 20.48
N ALA A 37 2.33 30.89 19.15
CA ALA A 37 1.42 30.08 18.39
C ALA A 37 1.66 28.65 18.85
N GLY A 38 0.72 28.14 19.65
CA GLY A 38 0.69 26.77 20.12
C GLY A 38 0.94 25.85 18.93
N GLY A 39 2.10 25.22 18.93
CA GLY A 39 2.36 24.06 18.10
C GLY A 39 1.31 23.04 18.51
N GLY A 40 0.31 22.85 17.66
CA GLY A 40 -0.50 21.66 17.69
C GLY A 40 0.48 20.51 17.51
N ALA A 41 0.87 19.90 18.61
CA ALA A 41 1.53 18.61 18.57
C ALA A 41 0.57 17.73 17.79
N ALA A 42 0.96 17.36 16.57
CA ALA A 42 0.33 16.23 15.91
C ALA A 42 0.46 15.11 16.93
N THR A 43 -0.66 14.76 17.56
CA THR A 43 -0.74 13.60 18.43
C THR A 43 -0.32 12.45 17.53
N VAL A 44 0.91 12.00 17.69
CA VAL A 44 1.37 10.74 17.12
C VAL A 44 0.53 9.72 17.85
N THR A 45 -0.65 9.42 17.30
CA THR A 45 -1.43 8.26 17.71
C THR A 45 -0.49 7.09 17.52
N ALA A 46 0.01 6.56 18.64
CA ALA A 46 0.85 5.39 18.64
C ALA A 46 0.06 4.30 17.91
N ARG A 47 0.56 3.89 16.75
CA ARG A 47 -0.03 2.76 16.03
C ARG A 47 -0.03 1.56 16.99
N PRO A 48 -1.12 0.79 17.07
CA PRO A 48 -1.12 -0.41 17.89
C PRO A 48 0.05 -1.30 17.45
N ALA A 49 0.82 -1.78 18.42
CA ALA A 49 1.98 -2.64 18.17
C ALA A 49 1.52 -4.09 18.08
N PHE A 50 2.09 -4.88 17.17
CA PHE A 50 1.78 -6.30 17.07
C PHE A 50 2.32 -7.04 18.31
N PRO A 51 1.51 -7.79 19.07
CA PRO A 51 1.95 -8.43 20.30
C PRO A 51 3.15 -9.36 20.11
N GLU A 52 4.24 -9.14 20.84
CA GLU A 52 5.51 -9.86 20.68
C GLU A 52 5.41 -11.38 20.87
N ASN A 53 4.57 -11.84 21.80
CA ASN A 53 4.34 -13.26 22.02
C ASN A 53 3.65 -13.93 20.82
N ILE A 54 2.69 -13.23 20.21
CA ILE A 54 1.98 -13.71 19.02
C ILE A 54 2.90 -13.63 17.80
N LYS A 55 3.68 -12.57 17.66
CA LYS A 55 4.69 -12.40 16.60
C LYS A 55 5.65 -13.57 16.54
N LYS A 56 6.22 -13.96 17.69
CA LYS A 56 7.11 -15.13 17.80
C LYS A 56 6.43 -16.42 17.35
N LEU A 57 5.15 -16.59 17.69
CA LEU A 57 4.37 -17.75 17.30
C LEU A 57 4.10 -17.78 15.79
N VAL A 58 3.68 -16.65 15.20
CA VAL A 58 3.47 -16.50 13.75
C VAL A 58 4.75 -16.84 12.98
N LEU A 59 5.89 -16.24 13.36
CA LEU A 59 7.16 -16.44 12.68
C LEU A 59 7.68 -17.88 12.82
N LYS A 60 7.42 -18.51 13.97
CA LYS A 60 7.70 -19.93 14.17
C LYS A 60 6.85 -20.79 13.22
N PHE A 61 5.54 -20.58 13.14
CA PHE A 61 4.67 -21.32 12.22
C PHE A 61 5.03 -21.07 10.75
N ALA A 62 5.36 -19.84 10.37
CA ALA A 62 5.83 -19.53 9.02
C ALA A 62 7.11 -20.31 8.69
N THR A 63 8.02 -20.46 9.65
CA THR A 63 9.23 -21.29 9.49
C THR A 63 8.89 -22.76 9.33
N GLU A 64 8.04 -23.31 10.20
CA GLU A 64 7.62 -24.71 10.17
C GLU A 64 6.87 -25.08 8.87
N ASN A 65 6.08 -24.16 8.33
CA ASN A 65 5.37 -24.31 7.05
C ASN A 65 6.22 -23.94 5.83
N GLY A 66 7.45 -23.46 6.06
CA GLY A 66 8.40 -23.05 5.02
C GLY A 66 7.93 -21.87 4.17
N THR A 67 7.24 -20.94 4.81
CA THR A 67 6.87 -19.60 4.33
C THR A 67 7.57 -18.50 5.14
N ALA A 68 8.74 -18.81 5.75
CA ALA A 68 9.50 -17.86 6.56
C ALA A 68 9.85 -16.56 5.80
N PRO A 69 9.93 -15.41 6.48
CA PRO A 69 10.29 -14.15 5.83
C PRO A 69 11.69 -14.16 5.22
N ALA A 70 11.81 -13.65 3.98
CA ALA A 70 13.09 -13.52 3.27
C ALA A 70 14.12 -12.69 4.04
N GLY A 71 15.22 -13.32 4.45
CA GLY A 71 16.23 -12.71 5.31
C GLY A 71 15.69 -12.28 6.69
N GLY A 72 14.62 -12.91 7.18
CA GLY A 72 13.96 -12.57 8.45
C GLY A 72 13.21 -11.23 8.43
N ARG A 73 12.97 -10.63 7.25
CA ARG A 73 12.38 -9.30 7.11
C ARG A 73 10.86 -9.37 6.97
N PHE A 74 10.16 -8.69 7.86
CA PHE A 74 8.71 -8.48 7.83
C PHE A 74 8.39 -7.02 8.17
N THR A 75 7.17 -6.59 7.89
CA THR A 75 6.67 -5.24 8.21
C THR A 75 5.46 -5.34 9.11
N GLU A 76 5.46 -4.53 10.17
CA GLU A 76 4.28 -4.28 11.00
C GLU A 76 3.50 -3.09 10.46
N TYR A 77 2.18 -3.22 10.40
CA TYR A 77 1.31 -2.16 9.90
C TYR A 77 -0.07 -2.23 10.56
N ASP A 78 -0.83 -1.16 10.41
CA ASP A 78 -2.24 -1.12 10.82
C ASP A 78 -3.09 -1.71 9.69
N GLY A 79 -3.67 -2.90 9.92
CA GLY A 79 -4.55 -3.60 8.98
C GLY A 79 -5.98 -3.05 8.96
N ALA A 80 -6.20 -1.86 9.51
CA ALA A 80 -7.49 -1.16 9.65
C ALA A 80 -8.49 -1.82 10.63
N HIS A 81 -8.16 -2.99 11.17
CA HIS A 81 -8.89 -3.64 12.25
C HIS A 81 -7.97 -4.06 13.42
N GLY A 82 -6.69 -3.71 13.34
CA GLY A 82 -5.67 -4.10 14.30
C GLY A 82 -4.28 -4.20 13.67
N PRO A 83 -3.24 -4.42 14.50
CA PRO A 83 -1.88 -4.58 14.00
C PRO A 83 -1.72 -5.89 13.23
N GLU A 84 -0.94 -5.84 12.16
CA GLU A 84 -0.65 -6.98 11.30
C GLU A 84 0.80 -7.07 10.86
N LEU A 85 1.19 -8.26 10.42
CA LEU A 85 2.48 -8.56 9.79
C LEU A 85 2.29 -8.82 8.31
N ILE A 86 3.23 -8.37 7.49
CA ILE A 86 3.33 -8.70 6.06
C ILE A 86 4.78 -8.99 5.68
N TRP A 87 5.01 -10.00 4.84
CA TRP A 87 6.35 -10.38 4.38
C TRP A 87 6.32 -11.15 3.06
N VAL A 88 7.49 -11.28 2.43
CA VAL A 88 7.70 -12.19 1.30
C VAL A 88 8.40 -13.45 1.79
N SER A 89 7.85 -14.61 1.47
CA SER A 89 8.42 -15.91 1.79
C SER A 89 9.78 -16.09 1.09
N GLU A 90 10.81 -16.46 1.86
CA GLU A 90 12.16 -16.70 1.35
C GLU A 90 12.21 -17.80 0.30
N ARG A 91 11.50 -18.90 0.58
CA ARG A 91 11.60 -20.13 -0.21
C ARG A 91 10.71 -20.08 -1.45
N THR A 92 9.51 -19.53 -1.31
CA THR A 92 8.47 -19.62 -2.34
C THR A 92 8.23 -18.30 -3.07
N GLY A 93 8.67 -17.16 -2.51
CA GLY A 93 8.37 -15.84 -3.06
C GLY A 93 6.90 -15.42 -2.85
N ASP A 94 6.14 -16.18 -2.07
CA ASP A 94 4.75 -15.87 -1.76
C ASP A 94 4.66 -14.62 -0.90
N LEU A 95 3.63 -13.79 -1.13
CA LEU A 95 3.31 -12.67 -0.28
C LEU A 95 2.43 -13.16 0.86
N CYS A 96 2.87 -13.00 2.09
CA CYS A 96 2.23 -13.53 3.27
C CYS A 96 1.83 -12.41 4.24
N VAL A 97 0.73 -12.62 4.94
CA VAL A 97 0.22 -11.75 5.99
C VAL A 97 -0.22 -12.54 7.20
N ALA A 98 -0.20 -11.91 8.37
CA ALA A 98 -0.77 -12.47 9.58
C ALA A 98 -1.35 -11.37 10.48
N SER A 99 -2.44 -11.71 11.14
CA SER A 99 -3.06 -10.92 12.20
C SER A 99 -3.08 -11.71 13.50
N GLU A 100 -3.51 -11.10 14.61
CA GLU A 100 -3.75 -11.82 15.86
C GLU A 100 -4.79 -12.94 15.69
N THR A 101 -5.79 -12.73 14.84
CA THR A 101 -6.89 -13.68 14.58
C THR A 101 -6.51 -14.76 13.57
N VAL A 102 -5.55 -14.49 12.68
CA VAL A 102 -5.09 -15.41 11.63
C VAL A 102 -3.61 -15.77 11.88
N THR A 103 -3.38 -16.52 12.95
CA THR A 103 -2.03 -16.75 13.52
C THR A 103 -1.12 -17.64 12.65
N ALA A 104 -1.66 -18.43 11.73
CA ALA A 104 -0.87 -19.25 10.81
C ALA A 104 -0.33 -18.46 9.60
N GLY A 105 -0.86 -17.25 9.39
CA GLY A 105 -0.64 -16.43 8.20
C GLY A 105 -1.32 -16.98 6.94
N MET A 106 -1.82 -16.10 6.09
CA MET A 106 -2.29 -16.43 4.74
C MET A 106 -1.26 -15.98 3.73
N CYS A 107 -0.97 -16.82 2.73
CA CYS A 107 -0.01 -16.51 1.69
C CYS A 107 -0.68 -16.56 0.32
N GLN A 108 -0.55 -15.48 -0.45
CA GLN A 108 -0.82 -15.51 -1.87
C GLN A 108 0.40 -16.03 -2.62
N THR A 109 0.18 -17.05 -3.45
CA THR A 109 1.27 -17.67 -4.19
C THR A 109 1.94 -16.68 -5.15
N ALA A 110 3.25 -16.80 -5.35
CA ALA A 110 3.97 -16.02 -6.35
C ALA A 110 3.34 -16.15 -7.75
N LYS A 111 2.81 -17.33 -8.09
CA LYS A 111 2.07 -17.57 -9.34
C LYS A 111 0.83 -16.70 -9.47
N ARG A 112 -0.05 -16.68 -8.45
CA ARG A 112 -1.25 -15.82 -8.47
C ARG A 112 -0.88 -14.35 -8.56
N THR A 113 0.14 -13.93 -7.80
CA THR A 113 0.66 -12.55 -7.88
C THR A 113 1.20 -12.21 -9.27
N ALA A 114 1.81 -13.16 -9.98
CA ALA A 114 2.27 -12.97 -11.36
C ALA A 114 1.12 -12.83 -12.38
N GLU A 115 -0.01 -13.49 -12.13
CA GLU A 115 -1.20 -13.46 -12.99
C GLU A 115 -2.02 -12.16 -12.81
N ALA A 116 -1.82 -11.43 -11.70
CA ALA A 116 -2.48 -10.15 -11.46
C ALA A 116 -2.03 -9.08 -12.48
N PRO A 117 -2.94 -8.17 -12.90
CA PRO A 117 -2.68 -7.16 -13.93
C PRO A 117 -1.42 -6.31 -13.70
N VAL A 118 -0.76 -5.94 -14.82
CA VAL A 118 0.39 -5.02 -14.85
C VAL A 118 0.30 -4.11 -16.09
N PRO A 119 0.01 -2.79 -15.95
CA PRO A 119 -0.47 -2.14 -14.73
C PRO A 119 -1.85 -2.66 -14.33
N GLY A 120 -2.25 -2.39 -13.09
CA GLY A 120 -3.59 -2.62 -12.58
C GLY A 120 -3.62 -3.01 -11.10
N VAL A 121 -4.84 -3.08 -10.59
CA VAL A 121 -5.14 -3.38 -9.18
C VAL A 121 -5.85 -4.74 -9.05
N ASP A 122 -5.46 -5.52 -8.05
CA ASP A 122 -6.11 -6.79 -7.68
C ASP A 122 -6.29 -6.92 -6.17
N VAL A 123 -7.19 -7.81 -5.74
CA VAL A 123 -7.39 -8.17 -4.32
C VAL A 123 -6.41 -9.27 -3.93
N PHE A 124 -5.45 -8.90 -3.08
CA PHE A 124 -4.48 -9.83 -2.49
C PHE A 124 -5.09 -10.64 -1.33
N GLU A 125 -5.93 -9.99 -0.53
CA GLU A 125 -6.61 -10.65 0.57
C GLU A 125 -7.88 -9.92 0.94
N ASP A 126 -8.85 -10.72 1.36
CA ASP A 126 -10.06 -10.29 2.02
C ASP A 126 -10.05 -10.92 3.41
N SER A 127 -9.51 -10.19 4.39
CA SER A 127 -9.62 -10.63 5.78
C SER A 127 -11.09 -10.57 6.16
N GLY A 128 -11.64 -11.73 6.49
CA GLY A 128 -13.06 -11.90 6.81
C GLY A 128 -13.56 -10.94 7.88
N LEU A 129 -14.88 -10.93 8.08
CA LEU A 129 -15.57 -10.01 8.99
C LEU A 129 -14.86 -9.87 10.34
N THR A 130 -14.40 -8.66 10.65
CA THR A 130 -13.85 -8.31 11.97
C THR A 130 -14.60 -7.11 12.55
N ASP A 131 -14.93 -7.19 13.84
CA ASP A 131 -15.56 -6.10 14.56
C ASP A 131 -14.48 -5.09 14.96
N HIS A 132 -14.61 -3.86 14.45
CA HIS A 132 -13.72 -2.75 14.79
C HIS A 132 -14.55 -1.57 15.30
N HIS A 133 -14.26 -1.09 16.51
CA HIS A 133 -15.04 -0.03 17.17
C HIS A 133 -16.56 -0.29 17.30
N GLY A 134 -16.98 -1.56 17.33
CA GLY A 134 -18.40 -1.93 17.40
C GLY A 134 -19.11 -1.98 16.04
N GLU A 135 -18.40 -1.73 14.95
CA GLU A 135 -18.88 -1.88 13.59
C GLU A 135 -18.15 -3.03 12.90
N SER A 136 -18.90 -3.95 12.27
CA SER A 136 -18.27 -4.99 11.47
C SER A 136 -17.78 -4.42 10.14
N SER A 137 -16.50 -4.65 9.82
CA SER A 137 -15.87 -4.16 8.59
C SER A 137 -15.08 -5.27 7.88
N TRP A 138 -14.84 -5.05 6.59
CA TRP A 138 -13.89 -5.80 5.78
C TRP A 138 -12.58 -5.03 5.75
N ALA A 139 -11.46 -5.73 5.96
CA ALA A 139 -10.15 -5.20 5.64
C ALA A 139 -9.69 -5.87 4.34
N ILE A 140 -9.58 -5.06 3.30
CA ILE A 140 -9.23 -5.53 1.96
C ILE A 140 -7.83 -5.05 1.65
N ARG A 141 -7.05 -5.93 1.06
CA ARG A 141 -5.70 -5.61 0.61
C ARG A 141 -5.63 -5.57 -0.88
N LEU A 142 -5.23 -4.42 -1.41
CA LEU A 142 -5.07 -4.18 -2.83
C LEU A 142 -3.59 -4.31 -3.20
N VAL A 143 -3.30 -5.00 -4.29
CA VAL A 143 -1.97 -5.00 -4.90
C VAL A 143 -2.03 -4.20 -6.18
N ALA A 144 -1.27 -3.11 -6.24
CA ALA A 144 -1.09 -2.30 -7.45
C ALA A 144 0.30 -2.53 -8.06
N SER A 145 0.36 -2.62 -9.38
CA SER A 145 1.56 -2.96 -10.13
C SER A 145 2.07 -1.76 -10.94
N GLY A 146 3.15 -1.13 -10.48
CA GLY A 146 3.70 0.05 -11.16
C GLY A 146 2.83 1.32 -11.02
N GLU A 147 1.85 1.31 -10.12
CA GLU A 147 0.89 2.39 -9.90
C GLU A 147 0.75 2.73 -8.42
N ALA A 148 0.34 3.97 -8.16
CA ALA A 148 -0.13 4.36 -6.84
C ALA A 148 -1.65 4.32 -6.80
N VAL A 149 -2.24 3.72 -5.77
CA VAL A 149 -3.68 3.84 -5.52
C VAL A 149 -3.90 5.11 -4.70
N ASP A 150 -4.70 6.04 -5.22
CA ASP A 150 -4.96 7.32 -4.56
C ASP A 150 -6.18 7.21 -3.62
N HIS A 151 -7.29 6.64 -4.10
CA HIS A 151 -8.47 6.35 -3.30
C HIS A 151 -9.32 5.24 -3.94
N LEU A 152 -10.13 4.61 -3.10
CA LEU A 152 -11.20 3.70 -3.52
C LEU A 152 -12.53 4.42 -3.30
N SER A 153 -13.48 4.33 -4.22
CA SER A 153 -14.80 4.95 -4.02
C SER A 153 -15.94 4.04 -4.46
N CYS A 154 -17.08 4.22 -3.81
CA CYS A 154 -18.34 3.58 -4.17
C CYS A 154 -19.50 4.55 -3.89
N GLN A 155 -20.40 4.72 -4.87
CA GLN A 155 -21.55 5.65 -4.81
C GLN A 155 -21.21 7.07 -4.34
N GLY A 156 -20.03 7.58 -4.71
CA GLY A 156 -19.56 8.92 -4.31
C GLY A 156 -19.04 9.03 -2.87
N LYS A 157 -18.90 7.90 -2.16
CA LYS A 157 -18.17 7.81 -0.89
C LYS A 157 -16.76 7.33 -1.14
N ASP A 158 -15.78 8.09 -0.66
CA ASP A 158 -14.37 7.72 -0.69
C ASP A 158 -13.97 6.90 0.53
N PHE A 159 -13.12 5.91 0.29
CA PHE A 159 -12.49 5.06 1.28
C PHE A 159 -10.98 5.28 1.22
N PRO A 160 -10.38 5.75 2.32
CA PRO A 160 -8.95 6.02 2.35
C PRO A 160 -8.18 4.72 2.20
N VAL A 161 -7.22 4.72 1.27
CA VAL A 161 -6.27 3.63 1.11
C VAL A 161 -4.98 3.99 1.84
N LEU A 162 -4.44 3.04 2.60
CA LEU A 162 -3.16 3.21 3.28
C LEU A 162 -2.14 2.28 2.64
N LYS A 163 -1.04 2.84 2.12
CA LYS A 163 0.10 2.05 1.68
C LYS A 163 0.76 1.37 2.88
N VAL A 164 0.91 0.05 2.82
CA VAL A 164 1.44 -0.75 3.95
C VAL A 164 2.71 -1.51 3.60
N TYR A 165 2.91 -1.87 2.34
CA TYR A 165 4.08 -2.66 1.93
C TYR A 165 4.43 -2.42 0.45
N SER A 166 5.71 -2.54 0.10
CA SER A 166 6.17 -2.57 -1.29
C SER A 166 7.30 -3.58 -1.42
N ALA A 167 7.24 -4.42 -2.45
CA ALA A 167 8.30 -5.37 -2.77
C ALA A 167 8.30 -5.68 -4.27
N ASP A 168 9.45 -6.09 -4.79
CA ASP A 168 9.52 -6.70 -6.11
C ASP A 168 8.94 -8.11 -6.04
N LEU A 169 7.77 -8.30 -6.65
CA LEU A 169 7.04 -9.56 -6.67
C LEU A 169 6.74 -9.95 -8.12
N ALA A 170 7.06 -11.19 -8.49
CA ALA A 170 6.85 -11.70 -9.83
C ALA A 170 7.41 -10.80 -10.95
N GLY A 171 8.57 -10.17 -10.71
CA GLY A 171 9.27 -9.33 -11.69
C GLY A 171 8.73 -7.90 -11.84
N ALA A 172 7.82 -7.45 -10.97
CA ALA A 172 7.33 -6.08 -10.95
C ALA A 172 7.31 -5.50 -9.52
N LEU A 173 7.49 -4.18 -9.39
CA LEU A 173 7.27 -3.49 -8.12
C LEU A 173 5.77 -3.50 -7.81
N ARG A 174 5.40 -4.28 -6.80
CA ARG A 174 4.03 -4.39 -6.30
C ARG A 174 3.91 -3.61 -4.99
N THR A 175 2.89 -2.77 -4.90
CA THR A 175 2.57 -2.04 -3.66
C THR A 175 1.26 -2.55 -3.09
N VAL A 176 1.29 -2.91 -1.81
CA VAL A 176 0.13 -3.36 -1.05
C VAL A 176 -0.47 -2.17 -0.32
N TYR A 177 -1.78 -2.01 -0.47
CA TYR A 177 -2.59 -1.05 0.26
C TYR A 177 -3.61 -1.78 1.13
N THR A 178 -3.95 -1.22 2.27
CA THR A 178 -5.10 -1.66 3.08
C THR A 178 -6.22 -0.64 2.97
N VAL A 179 -7.46 -1.12 2.97
CA VAL A 179 -8.68 -0.32 3.00
C VAL A 179 -9.70 -0.98 3.94
N ALA A 180 -10.30 -0.18 4.82
CA ALA A 180 -11.44 -0.60 5.63
C ALA A 180 -12.74 -0.24 4.93
N ILE A 181 -13.59 -1.24 4.74
CA ILE A 181 -14.88 -1.10 4.08
C ILE A 181 -15.99 -1.59 5.03
N PRO A 182 -17.02 -0.77 5.31
CA PRO A 182 -18.16 -1.20 6.11
C PRO A 182 -18.81 -2.47 5.54
N ARG A 183 -19.22 -3.39 6.42
CA ARG A 183 -19.81 -4.67 6.00
C ARG A 183 -20.94 -4.53 4.98
N ASN A 184 -21.75 -3.49 5.15
CA ASN A 184 -22.95 -3.21 4.35
C ASN A 184 -22.66 -2.52 3.01
N LEU A 185 -21.39 -2.40 2.60
CA LEU A 185 -20.98 -1.83 1.31
C LEU A 185 -20.09 -2.85 0.57
N GLN A 186 -20.72 -3.72 -0.22
CA GLN A 186 -20.06 -4.66 -1.14
C GLN A 186 -20.49 -4.30 -2.56
N GLY A 187 -19.80 -4.80 -3.58
CA GLY A 187 -20.16 -4.54 -4.98
C GLY A 187 -18.99 -4.00 -5.80
N GLU A 188 -19.31 -3.27 -6.88
CA GLU A 188 -18.32 -2.67 -7.78
C GLU A 188 -17.79 -1.36 -7.18
N TYR A 189 -16.46 -1.27 -7.07
CA TYR A 189 -15.76 -0.08 -6.62
C TYR A 189 -14.97 0.55 -7.76
N LYS A 190 -14.86 1.87 -7.72
CA LYS A 190 -13.96 2.64 -8.56
C LYS A 190 -12.63 2.81 -7.83
N VAL A 191 -11.55 2.45 -8.48
CA VAL A 191 -10.19 2.61 -7.96
C VAL A 191 -9.51 3.71 -8.74
N ALA A 192 -9.24 4.84 -8.09
CA ALA A 192 -8.43 5.89 -8.69
C ALA A 192 -6.95 5.53 -8.53
N VAL A 193 -6.25 5.41 -9.66
CA VAL A 193 -4.84 5.07 -9.70
C VAL A 193 -4.03 6.15 -10.42
N ARG A 194 -2.76 6.29 -10.05
CA ARG A 194 -1.83 7.23 -10.64
C ARG A 194 -0.69 6.49 -11.35
N ARG A 195 -0.58 6.75 -12.66
CA ARG A 195 0.46 6.28 -13.58
C ARG A 195 1.41 7.44 -13.88
N GLY A 196 2.41 7.63 -13.03
CA GLY A 196 3.29 8.79 -13.11
C GLY A 196 2.54 10.09 -12.82
N SER A 197 2.30 10.91 -13.85
CA SER A 197 1.52 12.15 -13.78
C SER A 197 0.07 12.00 -14.24
N GLU A 198 -0.31 10.85 -14.79
CA GLU A 198 -1.66 10.59 -15.27
C GLU A 198 -2.49 9.90 -14.19
N SER A 199 -3.76 10.28 -14.09
CA SER A 199 -4.75 9.58 -13.26
C SER A 199 -5.63 8.71 -14.17
N ALA A 200 -5.90 7.50 -13.72
CA ALA A 200 -6.83 6.56 -14.34
C ALA A 200 -7.83 6.05 -13.30
N GLU A 201 -8.96 5.53 -13.78
CA GLU A 201 -9.97 4.88 -12.95
C GLU A 201 -10.08 3.42 -13.40
N GLU A 202 -9.97 2.50 -12.45
CA GLU A 202 -10.18 1.07 -12.65
C GLU A 202 -11.41 0.59 -11.88
N ARG A 203 -11.89 -0.60 -12.24
CA ARG A 203 -13.00 -1.25 -11.53
C ARG A 203 -12.47 -2.39 -10.70
N LEU A 204 -13.01 -2.52 -9.49
CA LEU A 204 -12.69 -3.60 -8.58
C LEU A 204 -13.97 -4.16 -7.97
N ASP A 205 -14.22 -5.43 -8.21
CA ASP A 205 -15.38 -6.12 -7.64
C ASP A 205 -15.01 -6.72 -6.27
N LEU A 206 -15.75 -6.32 -5.24
CA LEU A 206 -15.51 -6.77 -3.87
C LEU A 206 -16.64 -7.67 -3.38
N ASN A 207 -16.30 -8.96 -3.24
CA ASN A 207 -17.03 -9.99 -2.47
C ASN A 207 -18.55 -10.06 -2.71
N MET A 208 -19.00 -9.96 -3.95
CA MET A 208 -20.43 -10.03 -4.27
C MET A 208 -21.12 -11.33 -3.83
N ASP A 209 -20.36 -12.39 -3.53
CA ASP A 209 -20.89 -13.74 -3.31
C ASP A 209 -20.86 -14.21 -1.83
N LYS A 210 -20.23 -13.44 -0.91
CA LYS A 210 -19.90 -13.94 0.44
C LYS A 210 -20.87 -13.51 1.55
N VAL A 211 -21.83 -12.63 1.28
CA VAL A 211 -22.78 -12.16 2.28
C VAL A 211 -24.13 -11.87 1.66
N GLY A 212 -25.20 -12.41 2.26
CA GLY A 212 -26.58 -12.07 1.90
C GLY A 212 -27.20 -11.10 2.93
N PRO A 213 -28.04 -10.14 2.50
CA PRO A 213 -28.32 -9.74 1.11
C PRO A 213 -27.15 -8.93 0.49
N PRO A 214 -27.02 -8.86 -0.85
CA PRO A 214 -25.96 -8.09 -1.49
C PRO A 214 -26.09 -6.63 -1.07
N ALA A 215 -25.01 -6.10 -0.51
CA ALA A 215 -24.88 -4.68 -0.29
C ALA A 215 -24.76 -3.97 -1.65
N GLN A 216 -25.37 -2.79 -1.76
CA GLN A 216 -25.35 -1.98 -2.97
C GLN A 216 -24.28 -0.91 -2.82
N CYS A 217 -23.09 -1.18 -3.35
CA CYS A 217 -22.46 -0.26 -4.28
C CYS A 217 -23.20 -0.36 -5.63
#